data_AF-A0A4D6HT11-F1
#
_entry.id   AF-A0A4D6HT11-F1
#
_cell.length_a   1.000
_cell.length_b   1.000
_cell.length_c   1.000
_cell.angle_alpha   90.00
_cell.angle_beta   90.00
_cell.angle_gamma   90.00
#
_symmetry.space_group_name_H-M   'P 1'
#
loop_
_entity.id
_entity.type
_entity.pdbx_description
1 polymer ?
#
loop_
_entity_poly.entity_id
_entity_poly.type
_entity_poly.pdbx_seq_one_letter_code
_entity_poly.pdbx_strand_id
1 'polypeptide(L)'
;MPETFDVGEQAESEGVWTGYHRIEDESRLNADQRRYLRFARVLTAELGIERDVYYGEASADAWTDGRTYIVITDSAVTSRQRAVWMHDLYLVMLHEAAYETSSRDQPSHGHHFKSTFRSLVEDPGNRRSLAELVQHIADGGFESVFEAYGVGC
;
A
#
# COMPACT_ATOMS: atom_id res chain seq x y z
N MET A 1 -11.04 -0.22 -35.67
CA MET A 1 -10.95 -0.28 -34.19
C MET A 1 -9.88 0.72 -33.80
N PRO A 2 -10.10 1.60 -32.80
CA PRO A 2 -9.00 2.44 -32.33
C PRO A 2 -7.89 1.53 -31.78
N GLU A 3 -6.64 1.86 -32.07
CA GLU A 3 -5.48 0.98 -31.85
C GLU A 3 -4.99 0.95 -30.38
N THR A 4 -5.55 1.78 -29.51
CA THR A 4 -5.28 1.76 -28.07
C THR A 4 -6.55 2.08 -27.30
N PHE A 5 -7.03 1.11 -26.53
CA PHE A 5 -8.08 1.32 -25.54
C PHE A 5 -7.39 1.81 -24.26
N ASP A 6 -7.45 3.12 -24.00
CA ASP A 6 -6.99 3.68 -22.73
C ASP A 6 -8.10 3.51 -21.69
N VAL A 7 -7.89 2.54 -20.79
CA VAL A 7 -8.83 2.22 -19.71
C VAL A 7 -9.03 3.42 -18.77
N GLY A 8 -8.01 4.27 -18.61
CA GLY A 8 -8.05 5.48 -17.80
C GLY A 8 -8.96 6.55 -18.41
N GLU A 9 -8.79 6.87 -19.69
CA GLU A 9 -9.66 7.84 -20.38
C GLU A 9 -11.12 7.39 -20.40
N GLN A 10 -11.38 6.10 -20.62
CA GLN A 10 -12.75 5.59 -20.61
C GLN A 10 -13.35 5.63 -19.20
N ALA A 11 -12.61 5.23 -18.17
CA ALA A 11 -13.08 5.28 -16.78
C ALA A 11 -13.28 6.73 -16.28
N GLU A 12 -12.47 7.70 -16.74
CA GLU A 12 -12.69 9.13 -16.50
C GLU A 12 -13.96 9.62 -17.19
N SER A 13 -14.19 9.22 -18.46
CA SER A 13 -15.39 9.61 -19.22
C SER A 13 -16.69 9.04 -18.63
N GLU A 14 -16.61 7.87 -17.99
CA GLU A 14 -17.73 7.22 -17.31
C GLU A 14 -17.91 7.72 -15.86
N GLY A 15 -17.05 8.63 -15.38
CA GLY A 15 -17.09 9.17 -14.01
C GLY A 15 -16.74 8.13 -12.92
N VAL A 16 -16.11 7.02 -13.32
CA VAL A 16 -15.72 5.91 -12.45
C VAL A 16 -14.29 6.11 -11.91
N TRP A 17 -13.43 6.79 -12.66
CA TRP A 17 -12.08 7.15 -12.25
C TRP A 17 -12.07 8.50 -11.51
N THR A 18 -11.78 8.47 -10.21
CA THR A 18 -11.61 9.69 -9.39
C THR A 18 -10.17 10.22 -9.38
N GLY A 19 -9.26 9.63 -10.16
CA GLY A 19 -7.85 9.97 -10.13
C GLY A 19 -7.10 9.39 -8.93
N TYR A 20 -5.84 9.80 -8.78
CA TYR A 20 -5.01 9.48 -7.62
C TYR A 20 -5.04 10.64 -6.62
N HIS A 21 -5.97 10.58 -5.66
CA HIS A 21 -6.17 11.64 -4.67
C HIS A 21 -5.67 11.23 -3.28
N ARG A 22 -4.64 11.92 -2.78
CA ARG A 22 -4.19 11.74 -1.40
C ARG A 22 -5.13 12.51 -0.44
N ILE A 23 -5.50 11.89 0.67
CA ILE A 23 -6.21 12.57 1.76
C ILE A 23 -5.17 13.33 2.59
N GLU A 24 -5.21 14.67 2.53
CA GLU A 24 -4.25 15.53 3.25
C GLU A 24 -4.52 15.60 4.75
N ASP A 25 -5.79 15.55 5.15
CA ASP A 25 -6.21 15.62 6.55
C ASP A 25 -6.59 14.23 7.06
N GLU A 26 -5.63 13.56 7.70
CA GLU A 26 -5.81 12.21 8.26
C GLU A 26 -6.87 12.15 9.38
N SER A 27 -7.26 13.29 9.97
CA SER A 27 -8.34 13.32 10.97
C SER A 27 -9.69 12.92 10.37
N ARG A 28 -9.84 13.03 9.04
CA ARG A 28 -11.04 12.65 8.28
C ARG A 28 -11.14 11.15 8.04
N LEU A 29 -10.06 10.39 8.27
CA LEU A 29 -10.07 8.94 8.11
C LEU A 29 -10.98 8.30 9.15
N ASN A 30 -11.65 7.21 8.78
CA ASN A 30 -12.38 6.41 9.75
C ASN A 30 -11.42 5.54 10.60
N ALA A 31 -11.96 4.83 11.59
CA ALA A 31 -11.14 4.04 12.52
C ALA A 31 -10.37 2.89 11.84
N ASP A 32 -10.95 2.26 10.82
CA ASP A 32 -10.30 1.18 10.08
C ASP A 32 -9.22 1.74 9.13
N GLN A 33 -9.51 2.81 8.40
CA GLN A 33 -8.54 3.51 7.54
C GLN A 33 -7.32 3.98 8.33
N ARG A 34 -7.53 4.60 9.50
CA ARG A 34 -6.42 4.95 10.42
C ARG A 34 -5.62 3.72 10.82
N ARG A 35 -6.29 2.61 11.15
CA ARG A 35 -5.61 1.37 11.54
C ARG A 35 -4.77 0.80 10.39
N TYR A 36 -5.31 0.78 9.17
CA TYR A 36 -4.59 0.32 7.98
C TYR A 36 -3.38 1.22 7.68
N LEU A 37 -3.56 2.53 7.74
CA LEU A 37 -2.46 3.48 7.53
C LEU A 37 -1.35 3.30 8.55
N ARG A 38 -1.68 3.20 9.84
CA ARG A 38 -0.68 3.00 10.90
C ARG A 38 0.05 1.66 10.75
N PHE A 39 -0.70 0.59 10.45
CA PHE A 39 -0.10 -0.70 10.17
C PHE A 39 0.85 -0.64 8.96
N ALA A 40 0.41 -0.03 7.85
CA ALA A 40 1.24 0.10 6.66
C ALA A 40 2.52 0.90 6.93
N ARG A 41 2.47 1.97 7.74
CA ARG A 41 3.67 2.72 8.16
C ARG A 41 4.67 1.87 8.93
N VAL A 42 4.19 1.12 9.93
CA VAL A 42 5.06 0.22 10.71
C VAL A 42 5.63 -0.88 9.82
N LEU A 43 4.79 -1.49 8.97
CA LEU A 43 5.20 -2.53 8.05
C LEU A 43 6.27 -2.05 7.07
N THR A 44 6.10 -0.88 6.47
CA THR A 44 7.07 -0.26 5.55
C THR A 44 8.42 -0.04 6.23
N ALA A 45 8.43 0.39 7.49
CA ALA A 45 9.65 0.50 8.28
C ALA A 45 10.31 -0.87 8.55
N GLU A 46 9.52 -1.87 8.94
CA GLU A 46 9.97 -3.26 9.17
C GLU A 46 10.51 -3.96 7.92
N LEU A 47 10.05 -3.55 6.75
CA LEU A 47 10.52 -4.03 5.45
C LEU A 47 11.74 -3.23 4.92
N GLY A 48 12.16 -2.18 5.63
CA GLY A 48 13.24 -1.30 5.18
C GLY A 48 12.91 -0.51 3.91
N ILE A 49 11.62 -0.28 3.64
CA ILE A 49 11.18 0.50 2.49
C ILE A 49 11.25 1.98 2.87
N GLU A 50 12.18 2.72 2.27
CA GLU A 50 12.41 4.14 2.56
C GLU A 50 11.41 5.05 1.81
N ARG A 51 10.11 4.90 2.09
CA ARG A 51 9.04 5.72 1.52
C ARG A 51 8.01 6.10 2.57
N ASP A 52 7.52 7.34 2.50
CA ASP A 52 6.39 7.77 3.31
C ASP A 52 5.12 7.01 2.89
N VAL A 53 4.25 6.72 3.85
CA VAL A 53 2.96 6.07 3.57
C VAL A 53 1.81 7.01 3.92
N TYR A 54 0.90 7.18 2.96
CA TYR A 54 -0.30 8.01 3.07
C TYR A 54 -1.56 7.20 2.76
N TYR A 55 -2.73 7.78 3.05
CA TYR A 55 -4.03 7.24 2.65
C TYR A 55 -4.63 8.08 1.53
N GLY A 56 -5.39 7.46 0.65
CA GLY A 56 -6.01 8.14 -0.48
C GLY A 56 -7.16 7.39 -1.11
N GLU A 57 -7.69 7.98 -2.17
CA GLU A 57 -8.79 7.47 -2.96
C GLU A 57 -8.30 7.24 -4.40
N ALA A 58 -8.47 6.01 -4.89
CA ALA A 58 -8.31 5.61 -6.28
C ALA A 58 -9.03 4.28 -6.52
N SER A 59 -9.21 3.91 -7.78
CA SER A 59 -9.69 2.57 -8.17
C SER A 59 -8.66 1.47 -7.91
N ALA A 60 -7.36 1.82 -7.92
CA ALA A 60 -6.27 0.91 -7.61
C ALA A 60 -6.11 0.68 -6.09
N ASP A 61 -5.52 -0.45 -5.72
CA ASP A 61 -5.20 -0.82 -4.33
C ASP A 61 -4.27 0.22 -3.68
N ALA A 62 -3.29 0.70 -4.43
CA ALA A 62 -2.37 1.75 -4.02
C ALA A 62 -1.76 2.44 -5.25
N TRP A 63 -0.99 3.50 -4.99
CA TRP A 63 -0.10 4.10 -5.97
C TRP A 63 1.13 4.71 -5.31
N THR A 64 2.16 4.98 -6.12
CA THR A 64 3.43 5.55 -5.67
C THR A 64 3.91 6.60 -6.67
N ASP A 65 4.78 7.51 -6.23
CA ASP A 65 5.61 8.30 -7.15
C ASP A 65 6.86 7.52 -7.62
N GLY A 66 7.05 6.29 -7.12
CA GLY A 66 8.17 5.41 -7.40
C GLY A 66 9.44 5.77 -6.61
N ARG A 67 9.40 6.79 -5.75
CA ARG A 67 10.61 7.33 -5.10
C ARG A 67 10.43 7.64 -3.63
N THR A 68 9.46 8.48 -3.29
CA THR A 68 9.36 9.10 -1.97
C THR A 68 8.15 8.65 -1.18
N TYR A 69 7.07 8.23 -1.84
CA TYR A 69 5.85 7.87 -1.13
C TYR A 69 5.05 6.72 -1.76
N ILE A 70 4.25 6.07 -0.93
CA ILE A 70 3.19 5.13 -1.30
C ILE A 70 1.88 5.64 -0.70
N VAL A 71 0.79 5.55 -1.44
CA VAL A 71 -0.56 5.88 -0.97
C VAL A 71 -1.44 4.66 -1.08
N ILE A 72 -1.98 4.18 0.04
CA ILE A 72 -2.92 3.05 0.07
C ILE A 72 -4.36 3.54 -0.02
N THR A 73 -5.25 2.68 -0.52
CA THR A 73 -6.69 2.95 -0.63
C THR A 73 -7.51 1.92 0.14
N ASP A 74 -8.82 2.11 0.19
CA ASP A 74 -9.75 1.09 0.71
C ASP A 74 -9.72 -0.20 -0.14
N SER A 75 -9.36 -0.13 -1.43
CA SER A 75 -9.27 -1.29 -2.32
C SER A 75 -8.13 -2.24 -1.96
N ALA A 76 -7.08 -1.75 -1.28
CA ALA A 76 -5.98 -2.59 -0.79
C ALA A 76 -6.40 -3.64 0.24
N VAL A 77 -7.62 -3.57 0.80
CA VAL A 77 -8.10 -4.48 1.83
C VAL A 77 -9.30 -5.27 1.33
N THR A 78 -9.10 -6.56 1.11
CA THR A 78 -10.14 -7.44 0.54
C THR A 78 -11.10 -8.02 1.58
N SER A 79 -10.72 -7.96 2.87
CA SER A 79 -11.49 -8.55 3.97
C SER A 79 -11.25 -7.83 5.30
N ARG A 80 -12.27 -7.79 6.16
CA ARG A 80 -12.12 -7.30 7.54
C ARG A 80 -11.39 -8.28 8.46
N GLN A 81 -11.12 -9.51 8.00
CA GLN A 81 -10.39 -10.48 8.81
C GLN A 81 -8.95 -10.03 9.00
N ARG A 82 -8.52 -9.94 10.26
CA ARG A 82 -7.22 -9.36 10.65
C ARG A 82 -6.02 -9.92 9.88
N ALA A 83 -5.89 -11.23 9.85
CA ALA A 83 -4.79 -11.90 9.17
C ALA A 83 -4.78 -11.66 7.66
N VAL A 84 -5.97 -11.47 7.05
CA VAL A 84 -6.10 -11.26 5.61
C VAL A 84 -5.66 -9.84 5.25
N TRP A 85 -6.24 -8.81 5.87
CA TRP A 85 -5.87 -7.44 5.49
C TRP A 85 -4.43 -7.07 5.82
N MET A 86 -3.83 -7.65 6.87
CA MET A 86 -2.41 -7.46 7.16
C MET A 86 -1.53 -8.03 6.05
N HIS A 87 -1.91 -9.21 5.53
CA HIS A 87 -1.22 -9.84 4.42
C HIS A 87 -1.49 -9.12 3.09
N ASP A 88 -2.69 -8.60 2.88
CA ASP A 88 -3.01 -7.77 1.71
C ASP A 88 -2.10 -6.53 1.69
N LEU A 89 -2.03 -5.78 2.80
CA LEU A 89 -1.15 -4.61 2.90
C LEU A 89 0.33 -4.97 2.73
N TYR A 90 0.78 -6.13 3.21
CA TYR A 90 2.13 -6.63 2.95
C TYR A 90 2.41 -6.76 1.45
N LEU A 91 1.53 -7.42 0.70
CA LEU A 91 1.70 -7.57 -0.74
C LEU A 91 1.66 -6.22 -1.46
N VAL A 92 0.75 -5.33 -1.05
CA VAL A 92 0.65 -3.98 -1.62
C VAL A 92 1.93 -3.18 -1.39
N MET A 93 2.52 -3.20 -0.19
CA MET A 93 3.77 -2.47 0.09
C MET A 93 4.92 -2.99 -0.76
N LEU A 94 5.06 -4.31 -0.92
CA LEU A 94 6.10 -4.89 -1.78
C LEU A 94 5.87 -4.59 -3.27
N HIS A 95 4.62 -4.60 -3.71
CA HIS A 95 4.25 -4.28 -5.09
C HIS A 95 4.59 -2.83 -5.42
N GLU A 96 4.19 -1.89 -4.57
CA GLU A 96 4.50 -0.47 -4.79
C GLU A 96 5.99 -0.17 -4.65
N ALA A 97 6.70 -0.84 -3.72
CA ALA A 97 8.15 -0.75 -3.60
C ALA A 97 8.91 -1.24 -4.84
N ALA A 98 8.32 -2.15 -5.63
CA ALA A 98 8.93 -2.64 -6.87
C ALA A 98 8.87 -1.64 -8.02
N TYR A 99 8.06 -0.57 -7.93
CA TYR A 99 8.09 0.52 -8.89
C TYR A 99 9.24 1.50 -8.62
N GLU A 100 9.88 1.96 -9.70
CA GLU A 100 10.88 3.04 -9.70
C GLU A 100 10.36 4.35 -10.33
N THR A 101 9.14 4.31 -10.83
CA THR A 101 8.46 5.39 -11.56
C THR A 101 7.05 5.59 -11.01
N SER A 102 6.53 6.80 -11.17
CA SER A 102 5.19 7.17 -10.70
C SER A 102 4.10 6.34 -11.37
N SER A 103 3.09 5.90 -10.60
CA SER A 103 1.89 5.24 -11.12
C SER A 103 1.10 6.14 -12.08
N ARG A 104 1.22 7.47 -11.95
CA ARG A 104 0.59 8.44 -12.86
C ARG A 104 1.13 8.38 -14.28
N ASP A 105 2.36 7.89 -14.46
CA ASP A 105 3.00 7.75 -15.76
C ASP A 105 2.65 6.41 -16.44
N GLN A 106 1.62 5.72 -15.94
CA GLN A 106 1.18 4.39 -16.38
C GLN A 106 2.34 3.38 -16.51
N PRO A 107 3.09 3.13 -15.43
CA PRO A 107 4.27 2.30 -15.48
C PRO A 107 3.88 0.85 -15.80
N SER A 108 4.60 0.24 -16.74
CA SER A 108 4.31 -1.14 -17.14
C SER A 108 4.83 -2.16 -16.12
N HIS A 109 4.10 -3.27 -15.94
CA HIS A 109 4.59 -4.50 -15.28
C HIS A 109 5.57 -5.27 -16.18
N GLY A 110 6.63 -4.59 -16.63
CA GLY A 110 7.71 -5.15 -17.42
C GLY A 110 8.52 -6.21 -16.67
N HIS A 111 9.50 -6.81 -17.35
CA HIS A 111 10.33 -7.85 -16.76
C HIS A 111 11.07 -7.40 -15.49
N HIS A 112 11.57 -6.16 -15.47
CA HIS A 112 12.24 -5.58 -14.30
C HIS A 112 11.33 -5.54 -13.08
N PHE A 113 10.17 -4.90 -13.20
CA PHE A 113 9.16 -4.86 -12.13
C PHE A 113 8.84 -6.27 -11.61
N LYS A 114 8.53 -7.21 -12.53
CA LYS A 114 8.18 -8.59 -12.16
C LYS A 114 9.30 -9.30 -11.41
N SER A 115 10.55 -9.09 -11.84
CA SER A 115 11.72 -9.66 -11.18
C SER A 115 11.91 -9.08 -9.78
N THR A 116 11.85 -7.75 -9.65
CA THR A 116 12.00 -7.04 -8.37
C THR A 116 10.90 -7.45 -7.39
N PHE A 117 9.64 -7.40 -7.81
CA PHE A 117 8.51 -7.81 -6.98
C PHE A 117 8.64 -9.26 -6.51
N ARG A 118 9.02 -10.17 -7.43
CA ARG A 118 9.27 -11.57 -7.07
C ARG A 118 10.38 -11.70 -6.03
N SER A 119 11.51 -11.01 -6.21
CA SER A 119 12.61 -11.02 -5.25
C SER A 119 12.18 -10.54 -3.87
N LEU A 120 11.37 -9.47 -3.81
CA LEU A 120 10.83 -8.94 -2.55
C LEU A 120 9.90 -9.93 -1.86
N VAL A 121 8.98 -10.57 -2.59
CA VAL A 121 8.03 -11.54 -2.02
C VAL A 121 8.71 -12.83 -1.59
N GLU A 122 9.70 -13.30 -2.36
CA GLU A 122 10.44 -14.54 -2.08
C GLU A 122 11.51 -14.35 -0.98
N ASP A 123 11.85 -13.11 -0.61
CA ASP A 123 12.80 -12.83 0.48
C ASP A 123 12.30 -13.42 1.82
N PRO A 124 13.03 -14.36 2.45
CA PRO A 124 12.69 -14.85 3.78
C PRO A 124 12.72 -13.78 4.86
N GLY A 125 13.52 -12.72 4.71
CA GLY A 125 13.58 -11.57 5.62
C GLY A 125 12.25 -10.82 5.67
N ASN A 126 11.70 -10.43 4.52
CA ASN A 126 10.41 -9.73 4.44
C ASN A 126 9.27 -10.56 5.04
N ARG A 127 9.27 -11.87 4.78
CA ARG A 127 8.29 -12.80 5.36
C ARG A 127 8.41 -12.92 6.88
N ARG A 128 9.65 -12.88 7.40
CA ARG A 128 9.91 -12.87 8.85
C ARG A 128 9.44 -11.57 9.48
N SER A 129 9.77 -10.42 8.89
CA SER A 129 9.32 -9.10 9.38
C SER A 129 7.80 -9.03 9.50
N LEU A 130 7.06 -9.51 8.48
CA LEU A 130 5.60 -9.60 8.57
C LEU A 130 5.15 -10.50 9.73
N ALA A 131 5.72 -11.71 9.85
CA ALA A 131 5.33 -12.66 10.88
C ALA A 131 5.58 -12.13 12.29
N GLU A 132 6.73 -11.48 12.52
CA GLU A 132 7.10 -10.86 13.80
C GLU A 132 6.16 -9.70 14.13
N LEU A 133 5.87 -8.81 13.17
CA LEU A 133 4.92 -7.71 13.38
C LEU A 133 3.50 -8.23 13.70
N VAL A 134 3.03 -9.25 12.97
CA VAL A 134 1.71 -9.87 13.23
C VAL A 134 1.68 -10.49 14.62
N GLN A 135 2.75 -11.17 15.04
CA GLN A 135 2.86 -11.77 16.37
C GLN A 135 2.86 -10.69 17.47
N HIS A 136 3.64 -9.61 17.31
CA HIS A 136 3.65 -8.48 18.24
C HIS A 136 2.26 -7.84 18.41
N ILE A 137 1.51 -7.69 17.31
CA ILE A 137 0.14 -7.18 17.35
C ILE A 137 -0.82 -8.19 18.00
N ALA A 138 -0.61 -9.48 17.79
CA ALA A 138 -1.41 -10.52 18.44
C ALA A 138 -1.21 -10.53 19.97
N ASP A 139 0.03 -10.33 20.43
CA ASP A 139 0.39 -10.38 21.84
C ASP A 139 0.11 -9.06 22.59
N GLY A 140 0.44 -7.92 21.97
CA GLY A 140 0.37 -6.59 22.60
C GLY A 140 -0.79 -5.71 22.14
N GLY A 141 -1.49 -6.08 21.07
CA GLY A 141 -2.50 -5.24 20.42
C GLY A 141 -1.91 -4.12 19.56
N PHE A 142 -2.76 -3.46 18.77
CA PHE A 142 -2.34 -2.44 17.81
C PHE A 142 -1.72 -1.19 18.45
N GLU A 143 -2.38 -0.60 19.45
CA GLU A 143 -1.93 0.69 20.01
C GLU A 143 -0.53 0.60 20.61
N SER A 144 -0.25 -0.47 21.38
CA SER A 144 1.08 -0.70 21.95
C SER A 144 2.18 -0.76 20.89
N VAL A 145 1.91 -1.47 19.78
CA VAL A 145 2.85 -1.56 18.66
C VAL A 145 2.99 -0.21 17.98
N PHE A 146 1.90 0.50 17.69
CA PHE A 146 1.97 1.79 17.00
C PHE A 146 2.69 2.87 17.82
N GLU A 147 2.48 2.90 19.14
CA GLU A 147 3.21 3.78 20.07
C GLU A 147 4.71 3.51 20.06
N ALA A 148 5.14 2.24 20.02
CA ALA A 148 6.55 1.88 19.98
C ALA A 148 7.28 2.42 18.73
N TYR A 149 6.56 2.61 17.62
CA TYR A 149 7.09 3.14 16.36
C TYR A 149 6.86 4.65 16.22
N GLY A 150 6.31 5.32 17.24
CA GLY A 150 5.99 6.75 17.17
C GLY A 150 4.88 7.08 16.17
N VAL A 151 4.12 6.08 15.71
CA VAL A 151 2.95 6.26 14.84
C VAL A 151 1.73 6.53 15.74
N GLY A 152 1.80 7.64 16.47
CA GLY A 152 0.77 8.11 17.40
C GLY A 152 -0.36 8.89 16.72
N CYS A 153 -1.43 9.15 17.47
CA CYS A 153 -2.75 9.53 16.98
C CYS A 153 -2.88 10.72 16.03
#